data_AF-A0A7C2E3M5-F1
#
_entry.id   AF-A0A7C2E3M5-F1
#
_cell.length_a   1.000
_cell.length_b   1.000
_cell.length_c   1.000
_cell.angle_alpha   90.00
_cell.angle_beta   90.00
_cell.angle_gamma   90.00
#
_symmetry.space_group_name_H-M   'P 1'
#
loop_
_entity.id
_entity.type
_entity.pdbx_description
1 polymer ?
#
loop_
_entity_poly.entity_id
_entity_poly.type
_entity_poly.pdbx_seq_one_letter_code
_entity_poly.pdbx_strand_id
1 'polypeptide(L)'
;VAVANKLGVDLARLPVVASAPEAVTEKAVAIGTWAVALGLPTHIGVVPPVLGSATVTQVLTSQIKELLGGHFIVESDPRKAAAALLAAIRERRRALGLAV
;
A
#
# COMPACT_ATOMS: atom_id res chain seq x y z
N VAL A 1 7.47 -12.16 4.07
CA VAL A 1 7.10 -13.35 4.88
C VAL A 1 8.15 -13.70 5.92
N ALA A 2 9.41 -14.01 5.55
CA ALA A 2 10.43 -14.42 6.52
C ALA A 2 10.63 -13.44 7.70
N VAL A 3 10.69 -12.13 7.43
CA VAL A 3 10.82 -11.09 8.47
C VAL A 3 9.61 -11.07 9.41
N ALA A 4 8.39 -11.21 8.86
CA ALA A 4 7.15 -11.23 9.65
C ALA A 4 7.15 -12.41 10.63
N ASN A 5 7.51 -13.60 10.13
CA ASN A 5 7.62 -14.82 10.94
C ASN A 5 8.68 -14.67 12.03
N LYS A 6 9.84 -14.07 11.72
CA LYS A 6 10.92 -13.85 12.69
C LYS A 6 10.49 -12.90 13.82
N LEU A 7 9.64 -11.92 13.52
CA LEU A 7 9.12 -10.95 14.48
C LEU A 7 7.82 -11.41 15.17
N GLY A 8 7.25 -12.55 14.76
CA GLY A 8 5.98 -13.05 15.32
C GLY A 8 4.79 -12.13 15.04
N VAL A 9 4.80 -11.42 13.91
CA VAL A 9 3.72 -10.50 13.50
C VAL A 9 3.23 -10.83 12.10
N ASP A 10 2.01 -10.40 11.77
CA ASP A 10 1.51 -10.46 10.40
C ASP A 10 2.22 -9.47 9.46
N LEU A 11 2.19 -9.73 8.15
CA LEU A 11 2.73 -8.85 7.10
C LEU A 11 2.14 -7.43 7.21
N ALA A 12 0.84 -7.33 7.52
CA ALA A 12 0.15 -6.06 7.72
C ALA A 12 0.66 -5.24 8.93
N ARG A 13 1.61 -5.74 9.72
CA ARG A 13 2.27 -4.95 10.77
C ARG A 13 3.66 -4.47 10.38
N LEU A 14 4.26 -5.05 9.34
CA LEU A 14 5.61 -4.66 8.93
C LEU A 14 5.62 -3.23 8.37
N PRO A 15 6.70 -2.46 8.63
CA PRO A 15 6.92 -1.14 8.04
C PRO A 15 7.49 -1.27 6.62
N VAL A 16 6.76 -1.98 5.77
CA VAL A 16 7.10 -2.27 4.37
C VAL A 16 5.98 -1.75 3.48
N VAL A 17 6.37 -1.18 2.35
CA VAL A 17 5.47 -0.62 1.33
C VAL A 17 5.90 -1.11 -0.05
N ALA A 18 4.96 -1.16 -0.98
CA ALA A 18 5.21 -1.44 -2.39
C ALA A 18 5.00 -0.16 -3.22
N SER A 19 5.65 -0.05 -4.38
CA SER A 19 5.55 1.12 -5.24
C SER A 19 5.69 0.71 -6.71
N ALA A 20 4.72 1.12 -7.54
CA ALA A 20 4.75 1.06 -8.99
C ALA A 20 4.56 2.49 -9.55
N PRO A 21 5.61 3.31 -9.59
CA PRO A 21 5.50 4.73 -9.97
C PRO A 21 5.04 4.95 -11.40
N GLU A 22 5.40 4.04 -12.30
CA GLU A 22 5.15 4.15 -13.74
C GLU A 22 4.46 2.87 -14.25
N ALA A 23 3.36 2.48 -13.61
CA ALA A 23 2.64 1.26 -13.97
C ALA A 23 2.03 1.36 -15.39
N VAL A 24 2.45 0.48 -16.31
CA VAL A 24 1.98 0.46 -17.71
C VAL A 24 1.16 -0.77 -18.06
N THR A 25 1.50 -1.93 -17.50
CA THR A 25 0.94 -3.22 -17.94
C THR A 25 -0.07 -3.77 -16.94
N GLU A 26 -1.00 -4.61 -17.40
CA GLU A 26 -1.96 -5.33 -16.55
C GLU A 26 -1.26 -6.16 -15.46
N LYS A 27 -0.04 -6.63 -15.75
CA LYS A 27 0.81 -7.32 -14.76
C LYS A 27 1.13 -6.42 -13.56
N ALA A 28 1.38 -5.13 -13.78
CA ALA A 28 1.63 -4.18 -12.70
C ALA A 28 0.37 -3.97 -11.84
N VAL A 29 -0.81 -3.95 -12.46
CA VAL A 29 -2.09 -3.90 -11.75
C VAL A 29 -2.29 -5.15 -10.89
N ALA A 30 -2.09 -6.35 -11.47
CA ALA A 30 -2.17 -7.60 -10.72
C ALA A 30 -1.18 -7.65 -9.54
N ILE A 31 0.05 -7.16 -9.76
CA ILE A 31 1.07 -7.08 -8.70
C ILE A 31 0.67 -6.14 -7.58
N GLY A 32 0.18 -4.95 -7.94
CA GLY A 32 -0.32 -4.01 -6.94
C GLY A 32 -1.46 -4.60 -6.12
N THR A 33 -2.40 -5.27 -6.78
CA THR A 33 -3.57 -5.87 -6.12
C THR A 33 -3.19 -6.95 -5.13
N TRP A 34 -2.29 -7.89 -5.49
CA TRP A 34 -1.87 -8.90 -4.51
C TRP A 34 -0.98 -8.30 -3.41
N ALA A 35 -0.21 -7.25 -3.67
CA ALA A 35 0.56 -6.56 -2.63
C ALA A 35 -0.36 -5.94 -1.56
N VAL A 36 -1.45 -5.31 -1.99
CA VAL A 36 -2.53 -4.85 -1.10
C VAL A 36 -3.16 -6.01 -0.34
N ALA A 37 -3.44 -7.13 -1.01
CA ALA A 37 -4.03 -8.31 -0.38
C ALA A 37 -3.12 -8.96 0.68
N LEU A 38 -1.78 -8.86 0.53
CA LEU A 38 -0.80 -9.27 1.54
C LEU A 38 -0.66 -8.27 2.70
N GLY A 39 -1.43 -7.20 2.72
CA GLY A 39 -1.43 -6.21 3.79
C GLY A 39 -0.43 -5.08 3.62
N LEU A 40 0.09 -4.84 2.41
CA LEU A 40 1.07 -3.78 2.15
C LEU A 40 0.38 -2.50 1.63
N PRO A 41 0.71 -1.32 2.20
CA PRO A 41 0.43 -0.05 1.52
C PRO A 41 1.18 -0.05 0.17
N THR A 42 0.43 0.18 -0.91
CA THR A 42 0.93 -0.02 -2.27
C THR A 42 0.69 1.23 -3.11
N HIS A 43 1.76 1.90 -3.48
CA HIS A 43 1.70 3.08 -4.33
C HIS A 43 1.59 2.73 -5.82
N ILE A 44 0.74 3.46 -6.54
CA ILE A 44 0.68 3.48 -8.00
C ILE A 44 0.72 4.94 -8.49
N GLY A 45 1.67 5.26 -9.37
CA GLY A 45 1.85 6.63 -9.86
C GLY A 45 1.01 6.97 -11.09
N VAL A 46 0.30 5.98 -11.63
CA VAL A 46 -0.66 6.14 -12.72
C VAL A 46 -2.04 5.79 -12.18
N VAL A 47 -3.03 6.63 -12.47
CA VAL A 47 -4.41 6.41 -12.03
C VAL A 47 -5.00 5.21 -12.78
N PRO A 48 -5.36 4.11 -12.09
CA PRO A 48 -6.02 2.99 -12.74
C PRO A 48 -7.46 3.37 -13.15
N PRO A 49 -8.09 2.67 -14.10
CA PRO A 49 -9.43 2.98 -14.61
C PRO A 49 -10.54 2.59 -13.61
N VAL A 50 -10.53 3.19 -12.41
CA VAL A 50 -11.46 2.91 -11.29
C VAL A 50 -12.27 4.12 -10.85
N LEU A 51 -11.88 5.32 -11.29
CA LEU A 51 -12.51 6.59 -10.89
C LEU A 51 -13.96 6.76 -11.37
N GLY A 52 -14.42 5.93 -12.32
CA GLY A 52 -15.82 5.93 -12.75
C GLY A 52 -16.80 5.45 -11.68
N SER A 53 -16.32 4.82 -10.59
CA SER A 53 -17.12 4.41 -9.45
C SER A 53 -16.50 4.90 -8.15
N ALA A 54 -17.24 5.74 -7.43
CA ALA A 54 -16.85 6.20 -6.09
C ALA A 54 -16.70 5.02 -5.12
N THR A 55 -17.61 4.04 -5.19
CA THR A 55 -17.55 2.82 -4.38
C THR A 55 -16.27 2.04 -4.63
N VAL A 56 -15.92 1.76 -5.89
CA VAL A 56 -14.70 0.99 -6.22
C VAL A 56 -13.46 1.76 -5.77
N THR A 57 -13.41 3.06 -6.03
CA THR A 57 -12.29 3.92 -5.61
C THR A 57 -12.11 3.88 -4.09
N GLN A 58 -13.20 4.05 -3.33
CA GLN A 58 -13.18 4.06 -1.87
C GLN A 58 -12.78 2.70 -1.29
N VAL A 59 -13.27 1.60 -1.88
CA VAL A 59 -12.88 0.24 -1.49
C VAL A 59 -11.37 0.08 -1.61
N LEU A 60 -10.79 0.43 -2.77
CA LEU A 60 -9.38 0.20 -3.06
C LEU A 60 -8.42 1.10 -2.27
N THR A 61 -8.83 2.32 -1.90
CA THR A 61 -7.94 3.29 -1.24
C THR A 61 -8.10 3.35 0.28
N SER A 62 -9.27 2.96 0.83
CA SER A 62 -9.55 3.15 2.27
C SER A 62 -10.16 1.93 2.95
N GLN A 63 -11.30 1.41 2.47
CA GLN A 63 -12.03 0.35 3.20
C GLN A 63 -11.26 -0.97 3.23
N ILE A 64 -10.53 -1.29 2.17
CA ILE A 64 -9.71 -2.52 2.12
C ILE A 64 -8.61 -2.55 3.18
N LYS A 65 -8.20 -1.39 3.71
CA LYS A 65 -7.24 -1.30 4.83
C LYS A 65 -7.77 -1.96 6.09
N GLU A 66 -9.06 -1.86 6.36
CA GLU A 66 -9.68 -2.47 7.55
C GLU A 66 -9.79 -3.99 7.41
N LEU A 67 -9.92 -4.49 6.18
CA LEU A 67 -10.06 -5.91 5.88
C LEU A 67 -8.71 -6.63 5.83
N LEU A 68 -7.72 -6.03 5.15
CA LEU A 68 -6.45 -6.69 4.80
C LEU A 68 -5.22 -5.97 5.37
N GLY A 69 -5.36 -4.75 5.89
CA GLY A 69 -4.26 -3.90 6.35
C GLY A 69 -3.54 -3.13 5.23
N GLY A 70 -3.56 -3.64 4.01
CA GLY A 70 -3.03 -2.99 2.81
C GLY A 70 -4.04 -2.06 2.16
N HIS A 71 -3.58 -1.13 1.33
CA HIS A 71 -4.43 -0.21 0.56
C HIS A 71 -3.63 0.43 -0.57
N PHE A 72 -4.32 0.93 -1.58
CA PHE A 72 -3.68 1.69 -2.65
C PHE A 72 -3.43 3.15 -2.26
N ILE A 73 -2.25 3.65 -2.63
CA ILE A 73 -1.87 5.06 -2.60
C ILE A 73 -1.74 5.50 -4.06
N VAL A 74 -2.66 6.34 -4.53
CA VAL A 74 -2.66 6.83 -5.92
C VAL A 74 -2.12 8.26 -5.92
N GLU A 75 -0.90 8.46 -6.42
CA GLU A 75 -0.24 9.78 -6.43
C GLU A 75 0.77 9.87 -7.59
N SER A 76 0.55 10.78 -8.53
CA SER A 76 1.40 10.90 -9.72
C SER A 76 2.62 11.78 -9.51
N ASP A 77 2.64 12.64 -8.49
CA ASP A 77 3.83 13.41 -8.13
C ASP A 77 4.80 12.53 -7.33
N PRO A 78 6.00 12.23 -7.85
CA PRO A 78 6.94 11.31 -7.20
C PRO A 78 7.41 11.81 -5.82
N ARG A 79 7.46 13.13 -5.59
CA ARG A 79 7.84 13.69 -4.29
C ARG A 79 6.73 13.51 -3.26
N LYS A 80 5.47 13.71 -3.66
CA LYS A 80 4.31 13.44 -2.79
C LYS A 80 4.15 11.96 -2.52
N ALA A 81 4.34 11.11 -3.54
CA ALA A 81 4.33 9.67 -3.39
C ALA A 81 5.39 9.20 -2.38
N ALA A 82 6.63 9.71 -2.47
CA ALA A 82 7.69 9.42 -1.50
C ALA A 82 7.31 9.85 -0.08
N ALA A 83 6.72 11.04 0.08
CA ALA A 83 6.24 11.50 1.38
C ALA A 83 5.12 10.60 1.95
N ALA A 84 4.17 10.17 1.12
CA ALA A 84 3.09 9.27 1.52
C ALA A 84 3.61 7.88 1.91
N LEU A 85 4.54 7.31 1.14
CA LEU A 85 5.18 6.03 1.45
C LEU A 85 5.96 6.11 2.78
N LEU A 86 6.72 7.18 3.01
CA LEU A 86 7.40 7.40 4.28
C LEU A 86 6.41 7.54 5.45
N ALA A 87 5.29 8.23 5.24
CA ALA A 87 4.24 8.34 6.26
C ALA A 87 3.66 6.96 6.63
N ALA A 88 3.38 6.11 5.64
CA ALA A 88 2.89 4.75 5.84
C ALA A 88 3.90 3.86 6.60
N ILE A 89 5.20 3.96 6.26
CA ILE A 89 6.28 3.28 6.99
C ILE A 89 6.30 3.75 8.46
N ARG A 90 6.24 5.06 8.70
CA ARG A 90 6.24 5.65 10.04
C ARG A 90 5.01 5.27 10.87
N GLU A 91 3.84 5.18 10.25
CA GLU A 91 2.62 4.66 10.88
C GLU A 91 2.83 3.24 11.41
N ARG A 92 3.35 2.34 10.56
CA ARG A 92 3.63 0.94 10.94
C ARG A 92 4.74 0.85 12.00
N ARG A 93 5.77 1.68 11.93
CA ARG A 93 6.83 1.75 12.98
C ARG A 93 6.26 2.14 14.34
N ARG A 94 5.39 3.15 14.40
CA ARG A 94 4.70 3.54 15.64
C ARG A 94 3.86 2.39 16.21
N ALA A 95 3.12 1.69 15.35
CA ALA A 95 2.31 0.53 15.74
C ALA A 95 3.12 -0.69 16.23
N LEU A 96 4.43 -0.70 15.98
CA LEU A 96 5.39 -1.69 16.50
C LEU A 96 6.19 -1.16 17.72
N GLY A 97 5.94 0.06 18.17
CA GLY A 97 6.69 0.67 19.28
C GLY A 97 8.11 1.12 18.91
N LEU A 98 8.39 1.38 17.62
CA LEU A 98 9.68 1.83 17.13
C LEU A 98 9.74 3.35 17.00
N ALA A 99 10.93 3.93 17.17
CA ALA A 99 11.18 5.37 16.95
C ALA A 99 10.90 5.79 15.49
N VAL A 100 10.47 7.04 15.28
CA VAL A 100 9.88 7.54 14.03
C VAL A 100 10.45 8.89 13.60
#